data_AF-A0A7C4VB07-F1
#
_entry.id   AF-A0A7C4VB07-F1
#
_cell.length_a   1.000
_cell.length_b   1.000
_cell.length_c   1.000
_cell.angle_alpha   90.00
_cell.angle_beta   90.00
_cell.angle_gamma   90.00
#
_symmetry.space_group_name_H-M   'P 1'
#
loop_
_entity.id
_entity.type
_entity.pdbx_description
1 polymer ?
#
loop_
_entity_poly.entity_id
_entity_poly.type
_entity_poly.pdbx_seq_one_letter_code
_entity_poly.pdbx_strand_id
1 'polypeptide(L)'
;MHIGFVNEISEEDYRIKRMKLQRTFSDLEVDPMSDGSLSGFARSGNKCITNFAVFYNHNVAFAKTNFFAEKLQCLGYAVSSVPISSNARLGYNDALLWQHMRQNNSPLILEYIEQLLLPVTASLKVDELEFAVYNPHVITSTDDVSPPYMKYEELFTLRRPFDFSILAQKLQKVNTFHAIALSSRVQGKHIPLIDFSTEHSPTDENELKGVLLELNLTERVAVDSGNSYHHYGQKIITSSDFYTHMRKISTHKNIGGCWPEMQMRQGFGLLRIAPSAGKPYFPEILR
;
A
#
# COMPACT_ATOMS: atom_id res chain seq x y z
N MET A 1 -0.69 18.23 18.76
CA MET A 1 -0.68 16.82 19.18
C MET A 1 -0.33 16.02 17.93
N HIS A 2 0.95 15.65 17.78
CA HIS A 2 1.43 14.87 16.64
C HIS A 2 1.17 13.39 16.92
N ILE A 3 0.21 12.80 16.22
CA ILE A 3 0.09 11.34 16.15
C ILE A 3 1.04 10.93 15.03
N GLY A 4 2.31 10.76 15.40
CA GLY A 4 3.34 10.17 14.54
C GLY A 4 3.47 8.69 14.87
N PHE A 5 3.01 7.85 13.96
CA PHE A 5 3.46 6.46 13.82
C PHE A 5 3.44 6.21 12.31
N VAL A 6 4.57 6.03 11.64
CA VAL A 6 5.82 5.38 12.05
C VAL A 6 6.80 6.34 12.73
N ASN A 7 6.97 6.26 14.06
CA ASN A 7 8.31 6.55 14.57
C ASN A 7 9.14 5.43 13.97
N GLU A 8 10.07 5.75 13.08
CA GLU A 8 11.13 4.80 12.73
C GLU A 8 11.57 4.18 14.04
N ILE A 9 11.30 2.89 14.21
CA ILE A 9 11.82 2.18 15.37
C ILE A 9 13.31 2.40 15.26
N SER A 10 13.88 3.06 16.27
CA SER A 10 15.31 3.33 16.26
C SER A 10 16.03 2.00 15.99
N GLU A 11 17.10 2.02 15.19
CA GLU A 11 17.84 0.79 14.92
C GLU A 11 18.20 0.04 16.21
N GLU A 12 18.40 0.80 17.30
CA GLU A 12 18.62 0.28 18.64
C GLU A 12 17.41 -0.45 19.22
N ASP A 13 16.20 0.13 19.17
CA ASP A 13 14.98 -0.55 19.64
C ASP A 13 14.70 -1.82 18.82
N TYR A 14 14.93 -1.76 17.51
CA TYR A 14 14.80 -2.92 16.62
C TYR A 14 15.78 -4.02 17.02
N ARG A 15 17.05 -3.66 17.23
CA ARG A 15 18.12 -4.56 17.71
C ARG A 15 17.77 -5.18 19.06
N ILE A 16 17.28 -4.40 20.01
CA ILE A 16 16.86 -4.88 21.34
C ILE A 16 15.72 -5.90 21.21
N LYS A 17 14.69 -5.60 20.41
CA LYS A 17 13.55 -6.52 20.20
C LYS A 17 14.00 -7.82 19.53
N ARG A 18 14.88 -7.74 18.52
CA ARG A 18 15.48 -8.92 17.88
C ARG A 18 16.22 -9.79 18.88
N MET A 19 17.09 -9.19 19.71
CA MET A 19 17.84 -9.93 20.73
C MET A 19 16.92 -10.62 21.74
N LYS A 20 15.82 -9.97 22.16
CA LYS A 20 14.83 -10.58 23.06
C LYS A 20 14.18 -11.83 22.44
N LEU A 21 13.84 -11.77 21.15
CA LEU A 21 13.26 -12.91 20.44
C LEU A 21 14.27 -14.03 20.25
N GLN A 22 15.50 -13.72 19.84
CA GLN A 22 16.57 -14.72 19.71
C GLN A 22 16.87 -15.42 21.04
N ARG A 23 16.82 -14.69 22.17
CA ARG A 23 16.98 -15.27 23.51
C ARG A 23 15.79 -16.13 23.92
N THR A 24 14.58 -15.71 23.57
CA THR A 24 13.34 -16.44 23.91
C THR A 24 13.20 -17.72 23.10
N PHE A 25 13.67 -17.70 21.86
CA PHE A 25 13.59 -18.80 20.91
C PHE A 25 15.01 -19.21 20.47
N SER A 26 15.83 -19.66 21.42
CA SER A 26 17.24 -20.03 21.18
C SER A 26 17.45 -21.06 20.07
N ASP A 27 16.44 -21.88 19.84
CA ASP A 27 16.48 -23.01 18.90
C ASP A 27 16.00 -22.62 17.49
N LEU A 28 15.62 -21.35 17.30
CA LEU A 28 15.18 -20.79 16.03
C LEU A 28 16.17 -19.76 15.49
N GLU A 29 16.30 -19.71 14.18
CA GLU A 29 16.91 -18.56 13.50
C GLU A 29 15.87 -17.42 13.46
N VAL A 30 16.29 -16.19 13.80
CA VAL A 30 15.45 -14.99 13.72
C VAL A 30 16.03 -14.03 12.68
N ASP A 31 15.38 -13.98 11.53
CA ASP A 31 15.84 -13.17 10.39
C ASP A 31 15.00 -11.90 10.21
N PRO A 32 15.69 -10.76 9.96
CA PRO A 32 15.04 -9.54 9.49
C PRO A 32 14.49 -9.75 8.09
N MET A 33 13.29 -9.23 7.89
CA MET A 33 12.60 -9.24 6.61
C MET A 33 12.69 -7.85 5.97
N SER A 34 12.55 -7.77 4.65
CA SER A 34 12.68 -6.51 3.89
C SER A 34 11.61 -5.48 4.22
N ASP A 35 10.50 -5.90 4.82
CA ASP A 35 9.39 -5.06 5.29
C ASP A 35 9.60 -4.53 6.73
N GLY A 36 10.75 -4.81 7.34
CA GLY A 36 11.04 -4.46 8.73
C GLY A 36 10.39 -5.40 9.76
N SER A 37 9.76 -6.49 9.35
CA SER A 37 9.31 -7.55 10.25
C SER A 37 10.48 -8.47 10.66
N LEU A 38 10.25 -9.34 11.65
CA LEU A 38 11.17 -10.44 11.98
C LEU A 38 10.41 -11.75 11.96
N SER A 39 11.02 -12.77 11.36
CA SER A 39 10.47 -14.12 11.31
C SER A 39 11.36 -15.09 12.05
N GLY A 40 10.76 -15.94 12.89
CA GLY A 40 11.44 -17.04 13.54
C GLY A 40 11.19 -18.34 12.83
N PHE A 41 12.24 -19.05 12.44
CA PHE A 41 12.12 -20.28 11.65
C PHE A 41 13.09 -21.38 12.10
N ALA A 42 12.71 -22.61 11.79
CA ALA A 42 13.56 -23.78 11.97
C ALA A 42 13.96 -24.35 10.60
N ARG A 43 15.21 -24.77 10.47
CA ARG A 43 15.70 -25.48 9.27
C ARG A 43 15.61 -26.99 9.49
N SER A 44 15.06 -27.70 8.51
CA SER A 44 15.08 -29.16 8.44
C SER A 44 15.49 -29.57 7.03
N GLY A 45 16.78 -29.89 6.87
CA GLY A 45 17.39 -30.03 5.55
C GLY A 45 17.26 -28.75 4.74
N ASN A 46 16.72 -28.85 3.52
CA ASN A 46 16.49 -27.70 2.63
C ASN A 46 15.17 -26.96 2.89
N LYS A 47 14.39 -27.37 3.91
CA LYS A 47 13.11 -26.74 4.23
C LYS A 47 13.30 -25.73 5.36
N CYS A 48 12.81 -24.51 5.12
CA CYS A 48 12.63 -23.48 6.13
C CYS A 48 11.17 -23.50 6.59
N ILE A 49 10.94 -23.64 7.89
CA ILE A 49 9.61 -23.67 8.49
C ILE A 49 9.45 -22.45 9.38
N THR A 50 8.61 -21.51 8.97
CA THR A 50 8.24 -20.35 9.78
C THR A 50 7.39 -20.79 10.97
N ASN A 51 7.83 -20.42 12.17
CA ASN A 51 7.14 -20.71 13.43
C ASN A 51 6.43 -19.47 13.99
N PHE A 52 6.98 -18.29 13.74
CA PHE A 52 6.32 -17.03 14.05
C PHE A 52 6.76 -15.92 13.09
N ALA A 53 5.94 -14.87 13.01
CA ALA A 53 6.29 -13.59 12.41
C ALA A 53 5.84 -12.45 13.34
N VAL A 54 6.69 -11.43 13.50
CA VAL A 54 6.41 -10.27 14.35
C VAL A 54 6.51 -9.00 13.52
N PHE A 55 5.45 -8.20 13.58
CA PHE A 55 5.32 -6.91 12.93
C PHE A 55 5.42 -5.81 13.99
N TYR A 56 6.64 -5.37 14.28
CA TYR A 56 6.91 -4.47 15.41
C TYR A 56 6.20 -3.14 15.32
N ASN A 57 6.10 -2.59 14.12
CA ASN A 57 5.44 -1.31 13.86
C ASN A 57 3.95 -1.35 14.23
N HIS A 58 3.36 -2.55 14.28
CA HIS A 58 1.96 -2.77 14.63
C HIS A 58 1.79 -3.44 16.00
N ASN A 59 2.88 -3.82 16.67
CA ASN A 59 2.87 -4.66 17.87
C ASN A 59 2.03 -5.95 17.72
N VAL A 60 1.98 -6.51 16.51
CA VAL A 60 1.23 -7.74 16.19
C VAL A 60 2.20 -8.87 15.94
N ALA A 61 1.83 -10.07 16.41
CA ALA A 61 2.55 -11.29 16.10
C ALA A 61 1.62 -12.40 15.61
N PHE A 62 2.17 -13.29 14.80
CA PHE A 62 1.51 -14.50 14.32
C PHE A 62 2.35 -15.70 14.74
N ALA A 63 1.67 -16.75 15.20
CA ALA A 63 2.32 -17.94 15.72
C ALA A 63 1.74 -19.19 15.06
N LYS A 64 2.59 -20.18 14.82
CA LYS A 64 2.20 -21.48 14.28
C LYS A 64 1.53 -22.37 15.33
N THR A 65 1.92 -22.24 16.60
CA THR A 65 1.43 -23.05 17.71
C THR A 65 1.16 -22.18 18.95
N ASN A 66 0.34 -22.71 19.88
CA ASN A 66 0.06 -22.03 21.15
C ASN A 66 1.31 -21.76 21.97
N PHE A 67 2.30 -22.67 21.93
CA PHE A 67 3.59 -22.46 22.59
C PHE A 67 4.29 -21.18 22.12
N PHE A 68 4.36 -20.94 20.81
CA PHE A 68 4.93 -19.70 20.27
C PHE A 68 4.06 -18.49 20.61
N ALA A 69 2.72 -18.64 20.54
CA ALA A 69 1.78 -17.57 20.87
C ALA A 69 1.96 -17.07 22.31
N GLU A 70 1.98 -17.96 23.30
CA GLU A 70 2.15 -17.62 24.72
C GLU A 70 3.47 -16.88 24.96
N LYS A 71 4.56 -17.35 24.36
CA LYS A 71 5.88 -16.69 24.46
C LYS A 71 5.87 -15.29 23.86
N LEU A 72 5.22 -15.09 22.71
CA LEU A 72 5.09 -13.79 22.08
C LEU A 72 4.21 -12.83 22.90
N GLN A 73 3.13 -13.33 23.51
CA GLN A 73 2.32 -12.55 24.45
C GLN A 73 3.12 -12.11 25.68
N CYS A 74 3.97 -12.97 26.24
CA CYS A 74 4.87 -12.60 27.34
C CYS A 74 5.88 -11.50 26.94
N LEU A 75 6.20 -11.37 25.65
CA LEU A 75 7.03 -10.29 25.12
C LEU A 75 6.25 -9.00 24.82
N GLY A 76 4.93 -8.99 25.04
CA GLY A 76 4.06 -7.83 24.88
C GLY A 76 3.37 -7.71 23.51
N TYR A 77 3.47 -8.73 22.65
CA TYR A 77 2.82 -8.70 21.34
C TYR A 77 1.34 -9.10 21.42
N ALA A 78 0.50 -8.41 20.65
CA ALA A 78 -0.85 -8.87 20.36
C ALA A 78 -0.77 -10.04 19.37
N VAL A 79 -1.02 -11.25 19.84
CA VAL A 79 -0.96 -12.44 18.98
C VAL A 79 -2.30 -12.67 18.27
N SER A 80 -2.24 -12.68 16.95
CA SER A 80 -3.40 -12.95 16.09
C SER A 80 -3.88 -14.39 16.25
N SER A 81 -5.20 -14.60 16.19
CA SER A 81 -5.82 -15.93 16.15
C SER A 81 -5.63 -16.64 14.80
N VAL A 82 -5.16 -15.93 13.78
CA VAL A 82 -4.91 -16.49 12.45
C VAL A 82 -3.55 -17.23 12.46
N PRO A 83 -3.51 -18.55 12.20
CA PRO A 83 -2.28 -19.31 12.26
C PRO A 83 -1.36 -19.03 11.07
N ILE A 84 -0.04 -19.11 11.29
CA ILE A 84 0.95 -19.08 10.21
C ILE A 84 0.97 -20.41 9.43
N SER A 85 1.01 -20.32 8.10
CA SER A 85 1.22 -21.47 7.23
C SER A 85 2.69 -21.89 7.21
N SER A 86 2.95 -23.21 7.21
CA SER A 86 4.31 -23.77 7.22
C SER A 86 5.15 -23.44 5.99
N ASN A 87 4.52 -22.98 4.89
CA ASN A 87 5.18 -22.64 3.63
C ASN A 87 5.12 -21.14 3.32
N ALA A 88 4.93 -20.30 4.34
CA ALA A 88 4.83 -18.85 4.16
C ALA A 88 6.12 -18.29 3.50
N ARG A 89 6.04 -18.03 2.19
CA ARG A 89 7.02 -17.21 1.46
C ARG A 89 6.85 -15.74 1.88
N LEU A 90 7.84 -14.91 1.53
CA LEU A 90 7.97 -13.47 1.82
C LEU A 90 6.74 -12.56 1.57
N GLY A 91 5.62 -13.02 0.99
CA GLY A 91 4.37 -12.25 0.86
C GLY A 91 3.15 -12.82 1.62
N TYR A 92 3.25 -14.01 2.22
CA TYR A 92 2.13 -14.60 2.96
C TYR A 92 1.96 -13.95 4.34
N ASN A 93 3.07 -13.55 4.97
CA ASN A 93 3.04 -12.85 6.26
C ASN A 93 2.34 -11.48 6.12
N ASP A 94 2.62 -10.75 5.03
CA ASP A 94 1.95 -9.47 4.73
C ASP A 94 0.45 -9.64 4.54
N ALA A 95 0.03 -10.71 3.86
CA ALA A 95 -1.38 -11.05 3.71
C ALA A 95 -2.06 -11.27 5.06
N LEU A 96 -1.37 -11.95 6.00
CA LEU A 96 -1.86 -12.20 7.34
C LEU A 96 -1.94 -10.92 8.18
N LEU A 97 -0.90 -10.09 8.17
CA LEU A 97 -0.89 -8.78 8.84
C LEU A 97 -2.06 -7.94 8.32
N TRP A 98 -2.21 -7.86 7.01
CA TRP A 98 -3.23 -7.04 6.39
C TRP A 98 -4.65 -7.55 6.69
N GLN A 99 -4.85 -8.87 6.68
CA GLN A 99 -6.10 -9.48 7.13
C GLN A 99 -6.40 -9.13 8.59
N HIS A 100 -5.40 -9.25 9.47
CA HIS A 100 -5.54 -8.90 10.88
C HIS A 100 -5.89 -7.42 11.06
N MET A 101 -5.21 -6.52 10.36
CA MET A 101 -5.46 -5.09 10.43
C MET A 101 -6.86 -4.73 9.93
N ARG A 102 -7.33 -5.34 8.83
CA ARG A 102 -8.71 -5.15 8.35
C ARG A 102 -9.74 -5.54 9.40
N GLN A 103 -9.53 -6.68 10.06
CA GLN A 103 -10.48 -7.23 11.04
C GLN A 103 -10.46 -6.49 12.38
N ASN A 104 -9.28 -6.03 12.85
CA ASN A 104 -9.11 -5.57 14.22
C ASN A 104 -8.74 -4.07 14.35
N ASN A 105 -8.26 -3.43 13.28
CA ASN A 105 -7.71 -2.07 13.30
C ASN A 105 -8.40 -1.14 12.29
N SER A 106 -9.69 -1.33 12.04
CA SER A 106 -10.44 -0.48 11.10
C SER A 106 -10.43 1.02 11.43
N PRO A 107 -10.46 1.45 12.72
CA PRO A 107 -10.32 2.88 13.06
C PRO A 107 -8.97 3.46 12.63
N LEU A 108 -7.88 2.71 12.80
CA LEU A 108 -6.54 3.15 12.39
C LEU A 108 -6.43 3.24 10.86
N ILE A 109 -6.94 2.23 10.14
CA ILE A 109 -7.00 2.25 8.67
C ILE A 109 -7.78 3.47 8.18
N LEU A 110 -8.91 3.78 8.83
CA LEU A 110 -9.73 4.94 8.51
C LEU A 110 -8.96 6.24 8.72
N GLU A 111 -8.27 6.38 9.86
CA GLU A 111 -7.43 7.54 10.14
C GLU A 111 -6.38 7.78 9.04
N TYR A 112 -5.69 6.74 8.57
CA TYR A 112 -4.72 6.87 7.48
C TYR A 112 -5.36 7.31 6.17
N ILE A 113 -6.50 6.71 5.82
CA ILE A 113 -7.22 7.08 4.60
C ILE A 113 -7.70 8.52 4.67
N GLU A 114 -8.17 8.97 5.83
CA GLU A 114 -8.56 10.36 6.07
C GLU A 114 -7.35 11.31 5.94
N GLN A 115 -6.23 10.99 6.58
CA GLN A 115 -5.00 11.79 6.50
C GLN A 115 -4.48 11.91 5.06
N LEU A 116 -4.61 10.85 4.26
CA LEU A 116 -4.25 10.83 2.85
C LEU A 116 -5.24 11.61 1.97
N LEU A 117 -6.54 11.33 2.14
CA LEU A 117 -7.58 11.85 1.24
C LEU A 117 -8.00 13.27 1.58
N LEU A 118 -7.98 13.72 2.83
CA LEU A 118 -8.40 15.07 3.19
C LEU A 118 -7.59 16.14 2.45
N PRO A 119 -6.24 16.10 2.39
CA PRO A 119 -5.46 17.09 1.65
C PRO A 119 -5.67 16.99 0.14
N VAL A 120 -5.73 15.78 -0.42
CA VAL A 120 -6.01 15.55 -1.85
C VAL A 120 -7.35 16.17 -2.23
N THR A 121 -8.39 15.89 -1.44
CA THR A 121 -9.76 16.28 -1.73
C THR A 121 -10.11 17.71 -1.32
N ALA A 122 -9.36 18.32 -0.41
CA ALA A 122 -9.54 19.73 -0.04
C ALA A 122 -9.30 20.66 -1.24
N SER A 123 -8.32 20.33 -2.09
CA SER A 123 -8.02 21.08 -3.31
C SER A 123 -9.03 20.82 -4.43
N LEU A 124 -9.61 19.61 -4.46
CA LEU A 124 -10.57 19.19 -5.47
C LEU A 124 -11.96 19.79 -5.16
N LYS A 125 -12.35 20.81 -5.94
CA LYS A 125 -13.71 21.39 -5.91
C LYS A 125 -14.73 20.44 -6.57
N VAL A 126 -14.92 19.27 -5.98
CA VAL A 126 -15.78 18.19 -6.47
C VAL A 126 -16.73 17.69 -5.39
N ASP A 127 -17.95 17.36 -5.77
CA ASP A 127 -18.99 16.89 -4.84
C ASP A 127 -18.96 15.37 -4.63
N GLU A 128 -18.30 14.63 -5.52
CA GLU A 128 -18.19 13.19 -5.47
C GLU A 128 -16.80 12.70 -5.89
N LEU A 129 -16.43 11.54 -5.38
CA LEU A 129 -15.20 10.83 -5.73
C LEU A 129 -15.55 9.38 -6.04
N GLU A 130 -14.97 8.85 -7.11
CA GLU A 130 -15.09 7.44 -7.44
C GLU A 130 -13.86 6.67 -6.93
N PHE A 131 -14.11 5.45 -6.48
CA PHE A 131 -13.10 4.52 -5.99
C PHE A 131 -13.27 3.18 -6.69
N ALA A 132 -12.19 2.41 -6.73
CA ALA A 132 -12.20 1.04 -7.24
C ALA A 132 -11.65 0.06 -6.22
N VAL A 133 -12.29 -1.11 -6.14
CA VAL A 133 -11.69 -2.32 -5.59
C VAL A 133 -10.98 -3.03 -6.73
N TYR A 134 -9.68 -3.25 -6.62
CA TYR A 134 -8.91 -3.83 -7.73
C TYR A 134 -7.79 -4.75 -7.27
N ASN A 135 -7.41 -5.68 -8.16
CA ASN A 135 -6.21 -6.47 -8.00
C ASN A 135 -5.01 -5.65 -8.49
N PRO A 136 -4.04 -5.32 -7.62
CA PRO A 136 -2.88 -4.51 -7.98
C PRO A 136 -1.87 -5.25 -8.87
N HIS A 137 -2.07 -6.54 -9.12
CA HIS A 137 -1.26 -7.29 -10.08
C HIS A 137 -1.70 -6.98 -11.50
N VAL A 138 -0.74 -6.53 -12.30
CA VAL A 138 -0.92 -6.36 -13.75
C VAL A 138 -1.10 -7.73 -14.37
N ILE A 139 -2.19 -7.91 -15.10
CA ILE A 139 -2.43 -9.12 -15.88
C ILE A 139 -1.73 -8.93 -17.22
N THR A 140 -0.61 -9.61 -17.40
CA THR A 140 0.07 -9.76 -18.69
C THR A 140 -0.58 -10.91 -19.44
N SER A 141 -1.07 -10.69 -20.67
CA SER A 141 -1.50 -11.82 -21.50
C SER A 141 -0.30 -12.63 -21.97
N THR A 142 -0.50 -13.93 -22.13
CA THR A 142 0.46 -14.83 -22.76
C THR A 142 0.35 -14.82 -24.29
N ASP A 143 -0.73 -14.27 -24.84
CA ASP A 143 -0.82 -13.95 -26.25
C ASP A 143 -0.36 -12.50 -26.47
N ASP A 144 0.46 -12.25 -27.49
CA ASP A 144 0.87 -10.88 -27.89
C ASP A 144 -0.31 -10.00 -28.36
N VAL A 145 -1.54 -10.48 -28.19
CA VAL A 145 -2.79 -9.87 -28.64
C VAL A 145 -3.39 -9.02 -27.55
N SER A 146 -3.38 -9.49 -26.30
CA SER A 146 -3.98 -8.76 -25.18
C SER A 146 -2.91 -8.03 -24.38
N PRO A 147 -2.83 -6.70 -24.49
CA PRO A 147 -1.83 -5.94 -23.76
C PRO A 147 -2.13 -5.96 -22.25
N PRO A 148 -1.14 -5.59 -21.40
CA PRO A 148 -1.32 -5.60 -19.96
C PRO A 148 -2.52 -4.75 -19.50
N TYR A 149 -3.23 -5.21 -18.47
CA TYR A 149 -4.36 -4.49 -17.87
C TYR A 149 -4.48 -4.75 -16.35
N MET A 150 -5.21 -3.88 -15.64
CA MET A 150 -5.61 -4.11 -14.25
C MET A 150 -7.05 -4.59 -14.19
N LYS A 151 -7.30 -5.62 -13.38
CA LYS A 151 -8.65 -6.11 -13.12
C LYS A 151 -9.22 -5.44 -11.87
N TYR A 152 -10.38 -4.80 -12.00
CA TYR A 152 -11.15 -4.29 -10.88
C TYR A 152 -12.45 -5.09 -10.71
N GLU A 153 -12.89 -5.22 -9.46
CA GLU A 153 -14.07 -6.00 -9.08
C GLU A 153 -15.29 -5.09 -8.88
N GLU A 154 -15.07 -3.88 -8.38
CA GLU A 154 -16.13 -2.95 -8.02
C GLU A 154 -15.69 -1.51 -8.25
N LEU A 155 -16.62 -0.68 -8.73
CA LEU A 155 -16.55 0.79 -8.68
C LEU A 155 -17.63 1.30 -7.74
N PHE A 156 -17.30 2.29 -6.92
CA PHE A 156 -18.25 2.91 -6.00
C PHE A 156 -17.91 4.39 -5.77
N THR A 157 -18.90 5.16 -5.33
CA THR A 157 -18.79 6.61 -5.22
C THR A 157 -19.05 7.07 -3.78
N LEU A 158 -18.27 8.04 -3.30
CA LEU A 158 -18.57 8.80 -2.09
C LEU A 158 -18.95 10.22 -2.46
N ARG A 159 -19.94 10.79 -1.76
CA ARG A 159 -20.43 12.15 -1.95
C ARG A 159 -20.12 13.02 -0.75
N ARG A 160 -20.01 14.33 -0.94
CA ARG A 160 -19.78 15.29 0.16
C ARG A 160 -21.01 15.42 1.07
N PRO A 161 -20.82 15.59 2.41
CA PRO A 161 -19.55 15.41 3.12
C PRO A 161 -19.09 13.94 3.04
N PHE A 162 -17.80 13.71 2.74
CA PHE A 162 -17.29 12.37 2.50
C PHE A 162 -17.35 11.53 3.78
N ASP A 163 -18.18 10.48 3.76
CA ASP A 163 -18.22 9.48 4.82
C ASP A 163 -17.17 8.41 4.55
N PHE A 164 -15.96 8.62 5.07
CA PHE A 164 -14.86 7.69 4.91
C PHE A 164 -15.08 6.36 5.64
N SER A 165 -16.06 6.26 6.57
CA SER A 165 -16.40 4.99 7.20
C SER A 165 -16.87 3.94 6.19
N ILE A 166 -17.42 4.38 5.06
CA ILE A 166 -17.78 3.50 3.94
C ILE A 166 -16.52 2.84 3.35
N LEU A 167 -15.38 3.54 3.24
CA LEU A 167 -14.13 2.93 2.78
C LEU A 167 -13.62 1.88 3.75
N ALA A 168 -13.69 2.14 5.05
CA ALA A 168 -13.31 1.16 6.07
C ALA A 168 -14.18 -0.11 5.97
N GLN A 169 -15.49 0.05 5.81
CA GLN A 169 -16.42 -1.08 5.61
C GLN A 169 -16.13 -1.85 4.31
N LYS A 170 -15.75 -1.15 3.22
CA LYS A 170 -15.30 -1.79 1.98
C LYS A 170 -14.03 -2.58 2.22
N LEU A 171 -13.01 -2.01 2.86
CA LEU A 171 -11.74 -2.69 3.13
C LEU A 171 -11.91 -3.97 3.93
N GLN A 172 -12.81 -4.00 4.91
CA GLN A 172 -13.12 -5.21 5.68
C GLN A 172 -13.66 -6.37 4.83
N LYS A 173 -14.37 -6.06 3.73
CA LYS A 173 -15.07 -7.05 2.88
C LYS A 173 -14.26 -7.47 1.66
N VAL A 174 -13.36 -6.60 1.21
CA VAL A 174 -12.53 -6.83 0.02
C VAL A 174 -11.55 -7.98 0.27
N ASN A 175 -11.25 -8.75 -0.77
CA ASN A 175 -10.25 -9.81 -0.73
C ASN A 175 -8.88 -9.25 -0.30
N THR A 176 -8.09 -9.97 0.51
CA THR A 176 -6.82 -9.48 1.08
C THR A 176 -5.78 -9.12 0.01
N PHE A 177 -5.83 -9.74 -1.16
CA PHE A 177 -4.98 -9.42 -2.31
C PHE A 177 -5.46 -8.22 -3.13
N HIS A 178 -6.67 -7.73 -2.88
CA HIS A 178 -7.21 -6.56 -3.56
C HIS A 178 -6.96 -5.29 -2.73
N ALA A 179 -6.75 -4.19 -3.42
CA ALA A 179 -6.57 -2.86 -2.84
C ALA A 179 -7.78 -1.98 -3.14
N ILE A 180 -7.89 -0.87 -2.42
CA ILE A 180 -8.76 0.25 -2.80
C ILE A 180 -7.89 1.34 -3.43
N ALA A 181 -8.35 1.86 -4.56
CA ALA A 181 -7.76 2.98 -5.27
C ALA A 181 -8.75 4.12 -5.44
N LEU A 182 -8.23 5.35 -5.48
CA LEU A 182 -8.96 6.51 -5.99
C LEU A 182 -8.98 6.42 -7.52
N SER A 183 -10.18 6.52 -8.10
CA SER A 183 -10.39 6.65 -9.55
C SER A 183 -10.13 8.09 -9.96
N SER A 184 -9.55 8.29 -11.15
CA SER A 184 -9.47 9.63 -11.71
C SER A 184 -10.85 10.18 -12.05
N ARG A 185 -11.86 9.34 -12.28
CA ARG A 185 -13.19 9.79 -12.73
C ARG A 185 -13.92 10.58 -11.65
N VAL A 186 -14.42 11.73 -12.04
CA VAL A 186 -15.32 12.56 -11.25
C VAL A 186 -16.27 13.31 -12.18
N GLN A 187 -17.58 13.04 -12.09
CA GLN A 187 -18.62 13.79 -12.83
C GLN A 187 -18.35 13.93 -14.35
N GLY A 188 -17.90 12.86 -15.01
CA GLY A 188 -17.55 12.87 -16.44
C GLY A 188 -16.25 13.63 -16.79
N LYS A 189 -15.47 14.03 -15.79
CA LYS A 189 -14.14 14.63 -15.88
C LYS A 189 -13.11 13.73 -15.19
N HIS A 190 -11.85 14.16 -15.16
CA HIS A 190 -10.77 13.44 -14.52
C HIS A 190 -9.94 14.28 -13.57
N ILE A 191 -9.49 13.69 -12.47
CA ILE A 191 -8.36 14.15 -11.67
C ILE A 191 -7.07 13.68 -12.38
N PRO A 192 -6.11 14.55 -12.69
CA PRO A 192 -4.81 14.12 -13.20
C PRO A 192 -4.10 13.27 -12.15
N LEU A 193 -3.85 12.00 -12.46
CA LEU A 193 -3.16 11.05 -11.58
C LEU A 193 -1.89 10.57 -12.26
N ILE A 194 -0.80 10.41 -11.51
CA ILE A 194 0.46 9.84 -12.02
C ILE A 194 1.02 8.84 -11.00
N ASP A 195 1.40 7.66 -11.48
CA ASP A 195 2.18 6.65 -10.73
C ASP A 195 3.64 6.71 -11.23
N PHE A 196 4.57 7.12 -10.39
CA PHE A 196 5.99 7.22 -10.69
C PHE A 196 6.71 5.93 -10.28
N SER A 197 7.42 5.29 -11.20
CA SER A 197 8.25 4.11 -10.92
C SER A 197 9.68 4.51 -10.62
N THR A 198 9.90 5.19 -9.50
CA THR A 198 11.23 5.60 -9.05
C THR A 198 11.52 5.03 -7.67
N GLU A 199 12.76 4.65 -7.41
CA GLU A 199 13.20 4.21 -6.09
C GLU A 199 13.27 5.39 -5.11
N HIS A 200 13.37 5.08 -3.81
CA HIS A 200 13.49 6.10 -2.78
C HIS A 200 14.97 6.45 -2.61
N SER A 201 15.47 7.35 -3.46
CA SER A 201 16.79 7.96 -3.28
C SER A 201 16.71 9.49 -3.40
N PRO A 202 17.65 10.24 -2.77
CA PRO A 202 17.70 11.70 -2.92
C PRO A 202 17.87 12.15 -4.38
N THR A 203 18.52 11.34 -5.21
CA THR A 203 18.66 11.58 -6.65
C THR A 203 17.30 11.49 -7.33
N ASP A 204 16.52 10.45 -7.02
CA ASP A 204 15.22 10.18 -7.62
C ASP A 204 14.17 11.23 -7.22
N GLU A 205 14.21 11.74 -5.99
CA GLU A 205 13.34 12.85 -5.57
C GLU A 205 13.58 14.12 -6.39
N ASN A 206 14.83 14.42 -6.75
CA ASN A 206 15.16 15.58 -7.57
C ASN A 206 14.71 15.35 -9.02
N GLU A 207 14.86 14.14 -9.55
CA GLU A 207 14.31 13.78 -10.86
C GLU A 207 12.78 13.93 -10.88
N LEU A 208 12.09 13.45 -9.84
CA LEU A 208 10.64 13.61 -9.68
C LEU A 208 10.23 15.08 -9.72
N LYS A 209 10.91 15.94 -8.95
CA LYS A 209 10.67 17.39 -8.96
C LYS A 209 10.88 18.00 -10.35
N GLY A 210 11.89 17.55 -11.08
CA GLY A 210 12.15 17.97 -12.46
C GLY A 210 11.01 17.60 -13.42
N VAL A 211 10.57 16.34 -13.39
CA VAL A 211 9.44 15.87 -14.23
C VAL A 211 8.15 16.64 -13.91
N LEU A 212 7.85 16.85 -12.62
CA LEU A 212 6.67 17.63 -12.23
C LEU A 212 6.73 19.08 -12.75
N LEU A 213 7.92 19.71 -12.71
CA LEU A 213 8.12 21.05 -13.25
C LEU A 213 7.91 21.10 -14.77
N GLU A 214 8.48 20.15 -15.52
CA GLU A 214 8.29 20.01 -16.98
C GLU A 214 6.82 19.78 -17.37
N LEU A 215 6.10 19.03 -16.53
CA LEU A 215 4.68 18.79 -16.72
C LEU A 215 3.80 19.99 -16.31
N ASN A 216 4.39 21.03 -15.70
CA ASN A 216 3.71 22.17 -15.10
C ASN A 216 2.72 21.76 -13.99
N LEU A 217 3.14 20.79 -13.16
CA LEU A 217 2.40 20.23 -12.03
C LEU A 217 3.00 20.73 -10.71
N THR A 218 2.94 22.04 -10.50
CA THR A 218 3.56 22.71 -9.34
C THR A 218 2.70 22.69 -8.08
N GLU A 219 1.38 22.53 -8.23
CA GLU A 219 0.42 22.38 -7.13
C GLU A 219 0.23 20.89 -6.79
N ARG A 220 0.82 20.41 -5.68
CA ARG A 220 1.05 18.98 -5.46
C ARG A 220 0.50 18.44 -4.13
N VAL A 221 0.03 17.20 -4.18
CA VAL A 221 0.16 16.23 -3.08
C VAL A 221 0.95 15.06 -3.64
N ALA A 222 2.24 15.00 -3.31
CA ALA A 222 3.07 13.84 -3.62
C ALA A 222 2.90 12.86 -2.46
N VAL A 223 2.67 11.60 -2.82
CA VAL A 223 2.37 10.53 -1.87
C VAL A 223 3.37 9.43 -2.08
N ASP A 224 4.14 9.10 -1.06
CA ASP A 224 4.93 7.88 -1.02
C ASP A 224 3.97 6.69 -0.98
N SER A 225 4.13 5.71 -1.89
CA SER A 225 3.34 4.47 -1.91
C SER A 225 4.15 3.21 -1.58
N GLY A 226 5.41 3.39 -1.17
CA GLY A 226 6.33 2.38 -0.65
C GLY A 226 7.50 2.08 -1.59
N ASN A 227 7.23 1.92 -2.88
CA ASN A 227 8.25 1.66 -3.92
C ASN A 227 8.12 2.64 -5.12
N SER A 228 7.24 3.63 -4.99
CA SER A 228 6.75 4.44 -6.09
C SER A 228 6.10 5.69 -5.50
N TYR A 229 6.10 6.79 -6.24
CA TYR A 229 5.38 8.00 -5.83
C TYR A 229 4.07 8.14 -6.59
N HIS A 230 3.05 8.58 -5.89
CA HIS A 230 1.75 8.95 -6.45
C HIS A 230 1.64 10.48 -6.50
N HIS A 231 1.09 11.00 -7.58
CA HIS A 231 0.72 12.40 -7.69
C HIS A 231 -0.77 12.56 -7.97
N TYR A 232 -1.40 13.43 -7.19
CA TYR A 232 -2.79 13.83 -7.33
C TYR A 232 -2.86 15.31 -7.75
N GLY A 233 -3.36 15.55 -8.96
CA GLY A 233 -3.52 16.91 -9.49
C GLY A 233 -4.69 17.63 -8.84
N GLN A 234 -4.56 18.95 -8.64
CA GLN A 234 -5.57 19.78 -7.95
C GLN A 234 -6.67 20.31 -8.89
N LYS A 235 -6.46 20.25 -10.21
CA LYS A 235 -7.41 20.74 -11.21
C LYS A 235 -7.99 19.59 -12.01
N ILE A 236 -9.32 19.47 -12.01
CA ILE A 236 -10.01 18.51 -12.87
C ILE A 236 -9.88 18.90 -14.35
N ILE A 237 -9.71 17.89 -15.19
CA ILE A 237 -9.52 18.01 -16.64
C ILE A 237 -10.64 17.29 -17.40
N THR A 238 -10.89 17.67 -18.64
CA THR A 238 -11.90 17.00 -19.46
C THR A 238 -11.44 15.59 -19.84
N SER A 239 -12.35 14.72 -20.32
CA SER A 239 -11.94 13.41 -20.85
C SER A 239 -10.98 13.52 -22.03
N SER A 240 -11.13 14.52 -22.90
CA SER A 240 -10.17 14.76 -23.98
C SER A 240 -8.79 15.12 -23.44
N ASP A 241 -8.74 16.03 -22.46
CA ASP A 241 -7.50 16.44 -21.81
C ASP A 241 -6.85 15.29 -21.03
N PHE A 242 -7.64 14.36 -20.50
CA PHE A 242 -7.12 13.16 -19.85
C PHE A 242 -6.28 12.32 -20.80
N TYR A 243 -6.74 12.05 -22.03
CA TYR A 243 -5.95 11.32 -23.02
C TYR A 243 -4.70 12.10 -23.45
N THR A 244 -4.81 13.42 -23.62
CA THR A 244 -3.66 14.29 -23.91
C THR A 244 -2.63 14.24 -22.78
N HIS A 245 -3.09 14.31 -21.53
CA HIS A 245 -2.26 14.21 -20.34
C HIS A 245 -1.55 12.86 -20.27
N MET A 246 -2.28 11.75 -20.45
CA MET A 246 -1.72 10.40 -20.43
C MET A 246 -0.64 10.18 -21.51
N ARG A 247 -0.85 10.68 -22.74
CA ARG A 247 0.15 10.63 -23.81
C ARG A 247 1.38 11.49 -23.52
N LYS A 248 1.19 12.63 -22.85
CA LYS A 248 2.31 13.49 -22.45
C LYS A 248 3.17 12.79 -21.39
N ILE A 249 2.54 12.19 -20.38
CA ILE A 249 3.30 11.55 -19.29
C ILE A 249 3.94 10.21 -19.71
N SER A 250 3.40 9.51 -20.71
CA SER A 250 3.95 8.24 -21.20
C SER A 250 5.32 8.37 -21.86
N THR A 251 5.79 9.57 -22.18
CA THR A 251 7.14 9.80 -22.73
C THR A 251 8.21 9.90 -21.66
N HIS A 252 7.86 9.93 -20.37
CA HIS A 252 8.81 10.07 -19.28
C HIS A 252 9.21 8.70 -18.72
N LYS A 253 10.51 8.39 -18.73
CA LYS A 253 11.09 7.13 -18.22
C LYS A 253 10.74 6.80 -16.75
N ASN A 254 10.40 7.81 -15.96
CA ASN A 254 10.16 7.71 -14.52
C ASN A 254 8.68 7.51 -14.17
N ILE A 255 7.80 7.48 -15.17
CA ILE A 255 6.36 7.28 -15.00
C ILE A 255 6.05 5.84 -15.37
N GLY A 256 5.35 5.14 -14.46
CA GLY A 256 5.28 3.69 -14.39
C GLY A 256 5.15 3.00 -15.74
N GLY A 257 6.10 2.11 -16.06
CA GLY A 257 6.22 1.33 -17.30
C GLY A 257 5.11 1.51 -18.34
N CYS A 258 4.10 0.63 -18.31
CA CYS A 258 2.93 0.70 -19.21
C CYS A 258 1.68 1.30 -18.54
N TRP A 259 1.85 1.96 -17.40
CA TRP A 259 0.74 2.46 -16.58
C TRP A 259 -0.11 3.50 -17.33
N PRO A 260 0.45 4.52 -18.01
CA PRO A 260 -0.35 5.48 -18.77
C PRO A 260 -1.19 4.82 -19.88
N GLU A 261 -0.62 3.88 -20.63
CA GLU A 261 -1.32 3.14 -21.68
C GLU A 261 -2.47 2.31 -21.10
N MET A 262 -2.24 1.67 -19.95
CA MET A 262 -3.26 0.92 -19.22
C MET A 262 -4.43 1.83 -18.80
N GLN A 263 -4.15 2.99 -18.22
CA GLN A 263 -5.19 3.94 -17.78
C GLN A 263 -5.99 4.50 -18.97
N MET A 264 -5.33 4.81 -20.08
CA MET A 264 -6.02 5.25 -21.31
C MET A 264 -6.98 4.19 -21.83
N ARG A 265 -6.57 2.91 -21.86
CA ARG A 265 -7.45 1.82 -22.30
C ARG A 265 -8.64 1.61 -21.38
N GLN A 266 -8.43 1.71 -20.08
CA GLN A 266 -9.50 1.64 -19.09
C GLN A 266 -10.42 2.88 -19.15
N GLY A 267 -9.89 4.00 -19.65
CA GLY A 267 -10.57 5.28 -19.72
C GLY A 267 -10.64 5.98 -18.36
N PHE A 268 -9.74 5.65 -17.43
CA PHE A 268 -9.52 6.33 -16.15
C PHE A 268 -8.22 5.87 -15.50
N GLY A 269 -7.75 6.67 -14.54
CA GLY A 269 -6.57 6.42 -13.72
C GLY A 269 -6.94 5.76 -12.40
N LEU A 270 -6.07 4.91 -11.86
CA LEU A 270 -6.19 4.37 -10.50
C LEU A 270 -4.89 4.53 -9.74
N LEU A 271 -4.96 5.18 -8.57
CA LEU A 271 -3.87 5.22 -7.60
C LEU A 271 -4.33 4.62 -6.28
N ARG A 272 -3.53 3.69 -5.75
CA ARG A 272 -3.80 3.00 -4.49
C ARG A 272 -3.85 4.00 -3.34
N ILE A 273 -4.86 3.85 -2.48
CA ILE A 273 -5.02 4.64 -1.25
C ILE A 273 -5.00 3.79 0.01
N ALA A 274 -5.03 2.46 -0.13
CA ALA A 274 -5.00 1.52 0.98
C ALA A 274 -4.10 0.32 0.64
N PRO A 275 -3.43 -0.29 1.63
CA PRO A 275 -2.63 -1.49 1.43
C PRO A 275 -3.38 -2.68 0.84
N SER A 276 -2.61 -3.66 0.41
CA SER A 276 -3.05 -5.01 0.07
C SER A 276 -1.94 -6.01 0.41
N ALA A 277 -2.25 -7.30 0.43
CA ALA A 277 -1.26 -8.35 0.65
C ALA A 277 -0.07 -8.27 -0.34
N GLY A 278 -0.30 -7.88 -1.59
CA GLY A 278 0.77 -7.73 -2.59
C GLY A 278 1.50 -6.39 -2.55
N LYS A 279 0.96 -5.40 -1.82
CA LYS A 279 1.52 -4.05 -1.64
C LYS A 279 1.14 -3.53 -0.24
N PRO A 280 1.84 -3.96 0.83
CA PRO A 280 1.43 -3.78 2.23
C PRO A 280 1.64 -2.37 2.78
N TYR A 281 2.29 -1.48 2.02
CA TYR A 281 2.58 -0.11 2.45
C TYR A 281 1.34 0.80 2.41
N PHE A 282 1.11 1.58 3.46
CA PHE A 282 0.11 2.65 3.49
C PHE A 282 0.63 3.87 2.77
N PRO A 283 -0.05 4.38 1.74
CA PRO A 283 0.43 5.58 1.07
C PRO A 283 0.44 6.80 2.02
N GLU A 284 1.56 7.53 2.07
CA GLU A 284 1.79 8.65 2.99
C GLU A 284 2.09 9.94 2.22
N ILE A 285 1.59 11.08 2.70
CA ILE A 285 1.87 12.39 2.07
C ILE A 285 3.31 12.80 2.39
N LEU A 286 4.09 13.09 1.36
CA LEU A 286 5.42 13.70 1.49
C LEU A 286 5.27 15.14 1.99
N ARG A 287 5.91 15.46 3.12
CA ARG A 287 5.91 16.79 3.75
C ARG A 287 7.12 17.62 3.35
#